data_AF-A0AA35SRD7-F1
#
_entry.id   AF-A0AA35SRD7-F1
#
_cell.length_a   1.000
_cell.length_b   1.000
_cell.length_c   1.000
_cell.angle_alpha   90.00
_cell.angle_beta   90.00
_cell.angle_gamma   90.00
#
_symmetry.space_group_name_H-M   'P 1'
#
loop_
_entity.id
_entity.type
_entity.pdbx_description
1 polymer ?
#
loop_
_entity_poly.entity_id
_entity_poly.type
_entity_poly.pdbx_seq_one_letter_code
_entity_poly.pdbx_strand_id
1 'polypeptide(L)'
;SREEEQQSVGVVGFDYVGENAAAIYSAGYGSSVNYTRVIGQHWFTEKRFFSYYSAACRDEDGNVEENGDYTTCGRYTQLVWARSYAVGCGAFTCQEVEGDDQDYNNNNNNNNNQNANAMFLVCTYGPGGNFAGEPPYTTGSKPCESCPYDRSYCNKNLC
;
A
#
# COMPACT_ATOMS: atom_id res chain seq x y z
N SER A 1 23.42 -16.93 -6.61
CA SER A 1 22.15 -17.29 -5.95
C SER A 1 22.19 -16.76 -4.52
N ARG A 2 21.64 -15.57 -4.30
CA ARG A 2 21.31 -15.10 -2.96
C ARG A 2 19.79 -15.17 -2.89
N GLU A 3 19.30 -16.22 -2.25
CA GLU A 3 17.93 -16.28 -1.80
C GLU A 3 17.82 -15.24 -0.68
N GLU A 4 17.13 -14.14 -0.94
CA GLU A 4 16.65 -13.26 0.11
C GLU A 4 15.57 -14.03 0.86
N GLU A 5 15.93 -14.64 1.99
CA GLU A 5 14.97 -15.01 3.02
C GLU A 5 14.18 -13.74 3.37
N GLN A 6 12.95 -13.64 2.90
CA GLN A 6 11.93 -12.75 3.48
C GLN A 6 11.71 -13.23 4.92
N GLN A 7 12.58 -12.77 5.81
CA GLN A 7 12.41 -12.96 7.23
C GLN A 7 11.18 -12.15 7.60
N SER A 8 10.07 -12.85 7.83
CA SER A 8 8.88 -12.32 8.50
C SER A 8 9.36 -11.68 9.80
N VAL A 9 9.55 -10.36 9.78
CA VAL A 9 9.84 -9.60 10.99
C VAL A 9 8.51 -9.52 11.72
N GLY A 10 8.21 -10.55 12.52
CA GLY A 10 7.12 -10.50 13.47
C GLY A 10 7.34 -9.27 14.36
N VAL A 11 6.55 -8.23 14.14
CA VAL A 11 6.55 -7.06 15.02
C VAL A 11 5.95 -7.54 16.35
N VAL A 12 6.67 -7.35 17.45
CA VAL A 12 6.23 -7.79 18.80
C VAL A 12 4.79 -7.32 19.02
N GLY A 13 3.85 -8.27 19.14
CA GLY A 13 2.43 -7.99 19.35
C GLY A 13 1.49 -8.38 18.19
N PHE A 14 2.00 -8.79 17.03
CA PHE A 14 1.18 -9.23 15.89
C PHE A 14 1.71 -10.53 15.26
N ASP A 15 0.83 -11.52 15.06
CA ASP A 15 1.17 -12.80 14.40
C ASP A 15 1.42 -12.64 12.89
N TYR A 16 0.75 -11.65 12.28
CA TYR A 16 0.89 -11.29 10.87
C TYR A 16 0.75 -9.77 10.73
N VAL A 17 1.55 -9.19 9.85
CA VAL A 17 1.52 -7.77 9.49
C VAL A 17 1.31 -7.59 8.01
N GLY A 18 0.51 -6.59 7.64
CA GLY A 18 0.31 -6.19 6.25
C GLY A 18 1.32 -5.13 5.85
N GLU A 19 1.50 -4.91 4.55
CA GLU A 19 2.46 -3.94 4.02
C GLU A 19 1.90 -3.21 2.80
N ASN A 20 2.08 -1.88 2.78
CA ASN A 20 1.97 -1.08 1.56
C ASN A 20 3.33 -0.44 1.27
N ALA A 21 3.80 -0.54 0.04
CA ALA A 21 5.03 0.08 -0.42
C ALA A 21 4.80 0.95 -1.68
N ALA A 22 5.60 2.00 -1.82
CA ALA A 22 5.65 2.86 -3.00
C ALA A 22 7.08 3.35 -3.26
N ALA A 23 7.44 3.46 -4.54
CA ALA A 23 8.64 4.15 -5.01
C ALA A 23 8.22 5.37 -5.85
N ILE A 24 8.81 6.53 -5.56
CA ILE A 24 8.60 7.78 -6.30
C ILE A 24 9.94 8.26 -6.84
N TYR A 25 10.02 8.40 -8.16
CA TYR A 25 11.20 8.96 -8.82
C TYR A 25 11.07 10.48 -8.96
N SER A 26 12.13 11.21 -8.65
CA SER A 26 12.22 12.66 -8.86
C SER A 26 13.56 13.06 -9.46
N ALA A 27 13.53 14.09 -10.30
CA ALA A 27 14.73 14.67 -10.93
C ALA A 27 15.49 15.65 -10.02
N GLY A 28 15.06 15.82 -8.76
CA GLY A 28 15.57 16.88 -7.87
C GLY A 28 15.90 16.38 -6.47
N TYR A 29 17.06 16.80 -5.95
CA TYR A 29 17.53 16.47 -4.60
C TYR A 29 16.65 17.11 -3.51
N GLY A 30 16.41 16.41 -2.40
CA GLY A 30 15.77 16.97 -1.20
C GLY A 30 14.24 17.08 -1.22
N SER A 31 13.55 16.29 -2.05
CA SER A 31 12.08 16.23 -2.04
C SER A 31 11.58 15.56 -0.76
N SER A 32 10.63 16.19 -0.04
CA SER A 32 9.94 15.55 1.07
C SER A 32 8.87 14.57 0.58
N VAL A 33 8.56 13.56 1.39
CA VAL A 33 7.49 12.60 1.08
C VAL A 33 6.15 13.32 1.01
N ASN A 34 5.54 13.34 -0.16
CA ASN A 34 4.16 13.78 -0.32
C ASN A 34 3.20 12.62 -0.02
N TYR A 35 2.90 12.41 1.26
CA TYR A 35 1.97 11.36 1.70
C TYR A 35 0.58 11.50 1.08
N THR A 36 0.09 12.72 0.85
CA THR A 36 -1.20 12.95 0.18
C THR A 36 -1.21 12.38 -1.22
N ARG A 37 -0.11 12.52 -1.97
CA ARG A 37 0.04 11.90 -3.28
C ARG A 37 0.08 10.38 -3.17
N VAL A 38 0.95 9.82 -2.35
CA VAL A 38 1.12 8.35 -2.26
C VAL A 38 -0.13 7.68 -1.70
N ILE A 39 -0.53 8.04 -0.48
CA ILE A 39 -1.62 7.38 0.23
C ILE A 39 -2.96 7.78 -0.39
N GLY A 40 -3.18 9.08 -0.59
CA GLY A 40 -4.48 9.60 -1.03
C GLY A 40 -4.76 9.44 -2.51
N GLN A 41 -3.77 9.72 -3.38
CA GLN A 41 -3.98 9.75 -4.83
C GLN A 41 -3.58 8.45 -5.54
N HIS A 42 -2.74 7.62 -4.92
CA HIS A 42 -2.41 6.28 -5.44
C HIS A 42 -3.09 5.19 -4.64
N TRP A 43 -2.65 4.89 -3.41
CA TRP A 43 -3.13 3.71 -2.67
C TRP A 43 -4.64 3.74 -2.44
N PHE A 44 -5.22 4.87 -2.05
CA PHE A 44 -6.65 4.96 -1.77
C PHE A 44 -7.51 4.94 -3.05
N THR A 45 -7.01 5.46 -4.17
CA THR A 45 -7.78 5.52 -5.43
C THR A 45 -7.92 4.16 -6.10
N GLU A 46 -7.08 3.19 -5.72
CA GLU A 46 -7.24 1.78 -6.08
C GLU A 46 -8.61 1.20 -5.70
N LYS A 47 -9.38 1.86 -4.81
CA LYS A 47 -10.80 1.54 -4.56
C LYS A 47 -11.60 1.28 -5.84
N ARG A 48 -11.27 1.96 -6.95
CA ARG A 48 -11.95 1.79 -8.24
C ARG A 48 -11.87 0.36 -8.80
N PHE A 49 -10.86 -0.40 -8.39
CA PHE A 49 -10.62 -1.79 -8.80
C PHE A 49 -11.19 -2.83 -7.84
N PHE A 50 -11.65 -2.41 -6.65
CA PHE A 50 -12.17 -3.34 -5.63
C PHE A 50 -13.69 -3.54 -5.74
N SER A 51 -14.11 -4.80 -5.74
CA SER A 51 -15.51 -5.19 -5.62
C SER A 51 -15.80 -5.77 -4.23
N TYR A 52 -16.56 -5.03 -3.42
CA TYR A 52 -16.87 -5.42 -2.04
C TYR A 52 -17.62 -6.76 -1.94
N TYR A 53 -18.65 -6.96 -2.76
CA TYR A 53 -19.51 -8.16 -2.66
C TYR A 53 -18.80 -9.45 -3.04
N SER A 54 -17.82 -9.37 -3.95
CA SER A 54 -16.99 -10.52 -4.33
C SER A 54 -15.68 -10.57 -3.54
N ALA A 55 -15.40 -9.58 -2.68
CA ALA A 55 -14.13 -9.41 -1.97
C ALA A 55 -12.90 -9.62 -2.87
N ALA A 56 -12.92 -9.04 -4.08
CA ALA A 56 -11.93 -9.29 -5.12
C ALA A 56 -11.48 -8.01 -5.82
N CYS A 57 -10.21 -7.99 -6.23
CA CYS A 57 -9.64 -6.98 -7.11
C CYS A 57 -9.95 -7.29 -8.58
N ARG A 58 -9.99 -6.24 -9.40
CA ARG A 58 -10.16 -6.34 -10.85
C ARG A 58 -9.08 -5.54 -11.55
N ASP A 59 -8.58 -6.09 -12.66
CA ASP A 59 -7.65 -5.37 -13.53
C ASP A 59 -8.33 -4.19 -14.26
N GLU A 60 -7.54 -3.48 -15.08
CA GLU A 60 -8.03 -2.32 -15.86
C GLU A 60 -9.09 -2.69 -16.91
N ASP A 61 -9.10 -3.95 -17.34
CA ASP A 61 -10.09 -4.50 -18.28
C ASP A 61 -11.34 -5.05 -17.56
N GLY A 62 -11.33 -5.06 -16.23
CA GLY A 62 -12.43 -5.50 -15.38
C GLY A 62 -12.45 -7.01 -15.06
N ASN A 63 -11.41 -7.77 -15.43
CA ASN A 63 -11.29 -9.18 -15.08
C ASN A 63 -10.93 -9.33 -13.61
N VAL A 64 -11.43 -10.38 -12.97
CA VAL A 64 -11.11 -10.67 -11.57
C VAL A 64 -9.68 -11.20 -11.48
N GLU A 65 -8.89 -10.64 -10.58
CA GLU A 65 -7.54 -11.14 -10.31
C GLU A 65 -7.61 -12.58 -9.75
N GLU A 66 -6.84 -13.49 -10.35
CA GLU A 66 -6.84 -14.90 -9.98
C GLU A 66 -6.09 -15.14 -8.65
N ASN A 67 -6.37 -16.26 -7.99
CA ASN A 67 -5.68 -16.73 -6.79
C ASN A 67 -5.70 -15.78 -5.58
N GLY A 68 -6.64 -14.82 -5.54
CA GLY A 68 -6.67 -13.82 -4.47
C GLY A 68 -5.46 -12.89 -4.53
N ASP A 69 -4.96 -12.62 -5.73
CA ASP A 69 -4.04 -11.51 -5.94
C ASP A 69 -4.74 -10.18 -5.59
N TYR A 70 -3.93 -9.25 -5.09
CA TYR A 70 -4.33 -7.93 -4.63
C TYR A 70 -3.44 -6.86 -5.28
N THR A 71 -2.92 -7.10 -6.48
CA THR A 71 -1.93 -6.23 -7.11
C THR A 71 -2.51 -4.85 -7.45
N THR A 72 -3.75 -4.79 -7.93
CA THR A 72 -4.41 -3.53 -8.31
C THR A 72 -5.15 -2.83 -7.18
N CYS A 73 -5.54 -3.56 -6.12
CA CYS A 73 -6.41 -2.99 -5.08
C CYS A 73 -6.01 -3.27 -3.63
N GLY A 74 -4.93 -4.01 -3.42
CA GLY A 74 -4.43 -4.42 -2.11
C GLY A 74 -4.05 -3.27 -1.20
N ARG A 75 -3.59 -2.15 -1.76
CA ARG A 75 -3.16 -1.01 -0.95
C ARG A 75 -4.38 -0.29 -0.41
N TYR A 76 -5.43 -0.15 -1.23
CA TYR A 76 -6.73 0.34 -0.77
C TYR A 76 -7.33 -0.58 0.30
N THR A 77 -7.42 -1.89 0.05
CA THR A 77 -8.06 -2.82 1.00
C THR A 77 -7.33 -2.87 2.33
N GLN A 78 -5.99 -2.80 2.34
CA GLN A 78 -5.20 -2.73 3.56
C GLN A 78 -5.42 -1.41 4.32
N LEU A 79 -5.54 -0.27 3.62
CA LEU A 79 -5.80 1.03 4.26
C LEU A 79 -7.15 1.06 5.00
N VAL A 80 -8.14 0.33 4.50
CA VAL A 80 -9.49 0.29 5.08
C VAL A 80 -9.79 -1.02 5.81
N TRP A 81 -8.76 -1.80 6.14
CA TRP A 81 -8.91 -3.09 6.80
C TRP A 81 -9.32 -2.89 8.27
N ALA A 82 -10.58 -3.16 8.60
CA ALA A 82 -11.18 -2.86 9.91
C ALA A 82 -10.50 -3.56 11.08
N ARG A 83 -9.84 -4.70 10.84
CA ARG A 83 -9.08 -5.41 11.89
C ARG A 83 -7.71 -4.77 12.15
N SER A 84 -7.14 -4.01 11.20
CA SER A 84 -5.85 -3.35 11.35
C SER A 84 -6.02 -2.05 12.13
N TYR A 85 -5.38 -1.96 13.31
CA TYR A 85 -5.54 -0.80 14.20
C TYR A 85 -4.21 -0.11 14.53
N ALA A 86 -3.07 -0.72 14.20
CA ALA A 86 -1.75 -0.14 14.33
C ALA A 86 -1.13 0.05 12.93
N VAL A 87 -0.43 1.17 12.76
CA VAL A 87 0.35 1.46 11.55
C VAL A 87 1.68 2.09 11.91
N GLY A 88 2.75 1.65 11.25
CA GLY A 88 4.06 2.26 11.32
C GLY A 88 4.59 2.47 9.91
N CYS A 89 5.09 3.68 9.59
CA CYS A 89 5.62 3.99 8.27
C CYS A 89 7.07 4.48 8.35
N GLY A 90 7.89 4.05 7.40
CA GLY A 90 9.24 4.54 7.18
C GLY A 90 9.39 5.06 5.76
N ALA A 91 10.16 6.14 5.61
CA ALA A 91 10.50 6.66 4.29
C ALA A 91 12.01 6.86 4.17
N PHE A 92 12.57 6.50 3.02
CA PHE A 92 13.98 6.67 2.71
C PHE A 92 14.16 7.12 1.27
N THR A 93 15.21 7.93 1.03
CA THR A 93 15.54 8.42 -0.30
C THR A 93 16.89 7.85 -0.72
N CYS A 94 16.90 7.12 -1.83
CA CYS A 94 18.09 6.70 -2.54
C CYS A 94 18.47 7.75 -3.58
N GLN A 95 19.73 8.16 -3.55
CA GLN A 95 20.32 8.99 -4.59
C GLN A 95 20.86 8.09 -5.69
N GLU A 96 20.85 8.60 -6.93
CA GLU A 96 21.51 7.94 -8.06
C GLU A 96 21.12 6.48 -8.23
N VAL A 97 19.81 6.21 -8.20
CA VAL A 97 19.35 4.86 -8.48
C VAL A 97 19.67 4.59 -9.95
N GLU A 98 20.60 3.66 -10.19
CA GLU A 98 20.85 3.10 -11.53
C GLU A 98 19.52 2.56 -12.03
N GLY A 99 18.90 3.27 -12.97
CA GLY A 99 17.69 2.81 -13.62
C GLY A 99 18.04 1.64 -14.53
N ASP A 100 17.51 0.45 -14.23
CA ASP A 100 17.39 -0.63 -15.22
C ASP A 100 16.30 -0.29 -16.28
N ASP A 101 15.70 0.89 -16.16
CA ASP A 101 14.74 1.44 -17.11
C ASP A 101 15.45 1.96 -18.37
N GLN A 102 15.53 1.09 -19.38
CA GLN A 102 16.02 1.44 -20.72
C GLN A 102 15.19 2.54 -21.40
N ASP A 103 13.95 2.83 -20.96
CA ASP A 103 13.11 3.85 -21.60
C ASP A 103 13.46 5.28 -21.15
N TYR A 104 14.02 5.47 -19.95
CA TYR A 104 14.54 6.78 -19.52
C TYR A 104 15.84 7.16 -20.26
N ASN A 105 16.64 6.16 -20.64
CA ASN A 105 17.95 6.37 -21.30
C ASN A 105 17.86 6.70 -22.80
N ASN A 106 16.74 6.42 -23.47
CA ASN A 106 16.68 6.48 -24.94
C ASN A 106 16.20 7.80 -25.56
N ASN A 107 15.85 8.82 -24.75
CA ASN A 107 15.26 10.07 -25.27
C ASN A 107 16.10 11.34 -25.05
N ASN A 108 17.37 11.23 -24.67
CA ASN A 108 18.25 12.41 -24.57
C ASN A 108 19.55 12.19 -25.34
N ASN A 109 19.65 12.77 -26.54
CA ASN A 109 20.92 13.06 -27.24
C ASN A 109 21.74 14.16 -26.52
N ASN A 110 21.65 14.22 -25.19
CA ASN A 110 22.43 15.10 -24.34
C ASN A 110 23.15 14.20 -23.34
N ASN A 111 24.48 14.31 -23.28
CA ASN A 111 25.38 13.56 -22.39
C ASN A 111 25.20 13.90 -20.89
N ASN A 112 23.96 14.02 -20.43
CA ASN A 112 23.62 14.25 -19.05
C ASN A 112 22.94 12.98 -18.55
N ASN A 113 23.73 12.08 -17.98
CA ASN A 113 23.24 10.96 -17.19
C ASN A 113 22.45 11.54 -16.00
N GLN A 114 21.15 11.75 -16.17
CA GLN A 114 20.29 12.32 -15.12
C GLN A 114 19.94 11.19 -14.16
N ASN A 115 20.83 10.97 -13.20
CA ASN A 115 20.58 10.13 -12.03
C ASN A 115 19.25 10.54 -11.37
N ALA A 116 18.21 9.70 -11.47
CA ALA A 116 16.95 9.94 -10.76
C ALA A 116 17.12 9.57 -9.28
N ASN A 117 16.59 10.42 -8.40
CA ASN A 117 16.45 10.04 -6.99
C ASN A 117 15.19 9.19 -6.86
N ALA A 118 15.26 8.10 -6.09
CA ALA A 118 14.08 7.31 -5.74
C ALA A 118 13.77 7.49 -4.26
N MET A 119 12.53 7.80 -3.95
CA MET A 119 12.02 7.86 -2.60
C MET A 119 11.08 6.69 -2.36
N PHE A 120 11.35 5.92 -1.32
CA PHE A 120 10.55 4.79 -0.91
C PHE A 120 9.73 5.15 0.31
N LEU A 121 8.45 4.79 0.31
CA LEU A 121 7.56 4.82 1.46
C LEU A 121 7.05 3.41 1.71
N VAL A 122 7.28 2.89 2.92
CA VAL A 122 6.76 1.61 3.37
C VAL A 122 5.94 1.84 4.62
N CYS A 123 4.72 1.28 4.66
CA CYS A 123 3.85 1.27 5.82
C CYS A 123 3.50 -0.17 6.18
N THR A 124 3.68 -0.53 7.44
CA THR A 124 3.34 -1.83 8.02
C THR A 124 2.08 -1.70 8.88
N TYR A 125 1.17 -2.68 8.81
CA TYR A 125 -0.14 -2.65 9.47
C TYR A 125 -0.32 -3.85 10.40
N GLY A 126 -0.79 -3.60 11.62
CA GLY A 126 -0.97 -4.60 12.67
C GLY A 126 -2.38 -4.65 13.22
N PRO A 127 -3.01 -5.85 13.29
CA PRO A 127 -2.72 -7.04 12.49
C PRO A 127 -2.81 -6.77 11.00
N GLY A 128 -2.15 -7.57 10.17
CA GLY A 128 -2.26 -7.49 8.71
C GLY A 128 -3.63 -7.88 8.17
N GLY A 129 -3.96 -7.35 6.99
CA GLY A 129 -5.21 -7.58 6.27
C GLY A 129 -5.03 -8.35 4.97
N ASN A 130 -5.88 -8.06 3.98
CA ASN A 130 -5.86 -8.65 2.64
C ASN A 130 -5.97 -10.18 2.62
N PHE A 131 -6.79 -10.74 3.51
CA PHE A 131 -7.10 -12.17 3.47
C PHE A 131 -7.99 -12.48 2.26
N ALA A 132 -7.51 -13.41 1.42
CA ALA A 132 -8.20 -13.82 0.20
C ALA A 132 -9.67 -14.16 0.44
N GLY A 133 -10.57 -13.48 -0.29
CA GLY A 133 -12.02 -13.70 -0.19
C GLY A 133 -12.69 -13.07 1.04
N GLU A 134 -11.95 -12.37 1.90
CA GLU A 134 -12.53 -11.60 3.01
C GLU A 134 -12.68 -10.11 2.62
N PRO A 135 -13.85 -9.49 2.87
CA PRO A 135 -13.99 -8.05 2.69
C PRO A 135 -13.19 -7.31 3.77
N PRO A 136 -12.64 -6.11 3.47
CA PRO A 136 -11.79 -5.39 4.40
C PRO A 136 -12.52 -4.87 5.64
N TYR A 137 -13.84 -4.73 5.58
CA TYR A 137 -14.68 -4.30 6.70
C TYR A 137 -16.06 -4.91 6.58
N THR A 138 -16.81 -4.93 7.67
CA THR A 138 -18.23 -5.31 7.68
C THR A 138 -19.10 -4.10 7.39
N THR A 139 -20.13 -4.26 6.57
CA THR A 139 -21.18 -3.25 6.38
C THR A 139 -22.20 -3.28 7.52
N GLY A 140 -22.82 -2.14 7.79
CA GLY A 140 -23.82 -1.97 8.85
C GLY A 140 -24.76 -0.82 8.56
N SER A 141 -25.81 -0.66 9.38
CA SER A 141 -26.84 0.37 9.18
C SER A 141 -26.36 1.77 9.63
N LYS A 142 -25.46 1.80 10.61
CA LYS A 142 -24.84 3.01 11.16
C LYS A 142 -23.37 2.75 11.50
N PRO A 143 -22.52 3.80 11.49
CA PRO A 143 -21.17 3.70 12.02
C PRO A 143 -21.16 3.16 13.45
N CYS A 144 -20.11 2.41 13.79
CA CYS A 144 -19.85 1.93 15.15
C CYS A 144 -20.91 0.94 15.72
N GLU A 145 -21.81 0.40 14.89
CA GLU A 145 -22.81 -0.58 15.31
C GLU A 145 -22.18 -1.89 15.86
N SER A 146 -21.00 -2.23 15.35
CA SER A 146 -20.27 -3.46 15.69
C SER A 146 -18.87 -3.17 16.23
N CYS A 147 -18.68 -2.06 16.96
CA CYS A 147 -17.38 -1.80 17.60
C CYS A 147 -17.03 -2.91 18.62
N PRO A 148 -15.74 -3.30 18.72
CA PRO A 148 -15.27 -4.21 19.76
C PRO A 148 -15.57 -3.68 21.17
N TYR A 149 -15.77 -4.58 22.13
CA TYR A 149 -16.05 -4.21 23.52
C TYR A 149 -14.92 -3.40 24.17
N ASP A 150 -13.66 -3.74 23.85
CA ASP A 150 -12.45 -3.07 24.32
C ASP A 150 -12.15 -1.75 23.56
N ARG A 151 -12.90 -1.45 22.50
CA ARG A 151 -12.79 -0.23 21.67
C ARG A 151 -14.18 0.29 21.32
N SER A 152 -15.02 0.53 22.33
CA SER A 152 -16.43 0.90 22.12
C SER A 152 -16.66 2.40 21.85
N TYR A 153 -15.63 3.24 22.00
CA TYR A 153 -15.76 4.68 21.79
C TYR A 153 -15.79 5.01 20.30
N CYS A 154 -16.89 5.61 19.85
CA CYS A 154 -17.07 6.01 18.46
C CYS A 154 -16.71 7.47 18.25
N ASN A 155 -15.72 7.74 17.40
CA ASN A 155 -15.32 9.10 17.02
C ASN A 155 -15.19 9.21 15.50
N LYS A 156 -15.91 10.17 14.90
CA LYS A 156 -15.90 10.40 13.44
C LYS A 156 -16.06 9.10 12.62
N ASN A 157 -17.00 8.24 13.03
CA ASN A 157 -17.33 6.95 12.40
C ASN A 157 -16.29 5.83 12.58
N LEU A 158 -15.32 5.98 13.49
CA LEU A 158 -14.32 4.97 13.81
C LEU A 158 -14.41 4.55 15.29
N CYS A 159 -14.19 3.25 15.51
CA CYS A 159 -13.72 2.68 16.76
C CYS A 159 -12.18 2.76 16.77
#